data_AF-A0A5S3VTD7-F1
#
_entry.id   AF-A0A5S3VTD7-F1
#
_cell.length_a   1.000
_cell.length_b   1.000
_cell.length_c   1.000
_cell.angle_alpha   90.00
_cell.angle_beta   90.00
_cell.angle_gamma   90.00
#
_symmetry.space_group_name_H-M   'P 1'
#
loop_
_entity.id
_entity.type
_entity.pdbx_description
1 polymer ?
#
loop_
_entity_poly.entity_id
_entity_poly.type
_entity_poly.pdbx_seq_one_letter_code
_entity_poly.pdbx_strand_id
1 'polypeptide(L)'
;PGLISYTTERNLENSSEQTKAVRGKLVGYLLILVVLCVALVANITMRKPMELDIIRDRNQLYRVNYEGLIENTYTLKIINKAQASQTYSVS
;
A
#
# COMPACT_ATOMS: atom_id res chain seq x y z
N PRO A 1 -35.81 -28.15 32.99
CA PRO A 1 -35.33 -27.23 31.94
C PRO A 1 -34.14 -27.83 31.20
N GLY A 2 -34.43 -28.77 30.28
CA GLY A 2 -33.43 -29.36 29.38
C GLY A 2 -33.59 -28.71 28.03
N LEU A 3 -32.66 -27.83 27.66
CA LEU A 3 -32.62 -27.19 26.34
C LEU A 3 -31.88 -28.12 25.38
N ILE A 4 -32.46 -28.30 24.20
CA ILE A 4 -31.84 -28.99 23.07
C ILE A 4 -30.53 -28.28 22.77
N SER A 5 -29.39 -28.95 22.96
CA SER A 5 -28.08 -28.41 22.64
C SER A 5 -27.78 -28.64 21.17
N TYR A 6 -27.45 -27.59 20.43
CA TYR A 6 -26.99 -27.67 19.04
C TYR A 6 -25.55 -28.19 18.99
N THR A 7 -25.39 -29.48 19.23
CA THR A 7 -24.12 -30.20 19.02
C THR A 7 -24.25 -31.15 17.84
N THR A 8 -23.13 -31.47 17.18
CA THR A 8 -23.12 -32.40 16.06
C THR A 8 -23.24 -33.85 16.56
N GLU A 9 -23.91 -34.72 15.80
CA GLU A 9 -24.06 -36.16 16.14
C GLU A 9 -22.71 -36.84 16.40
N ARG A 10 -21.67 -36.46 15.63
CA ARG A 10 -20.30 -36.95 15.81
C ARG A 10 -19.71 -36.63 17.19
N ASN A 11 -20.02 -35.48 17.79
CA ASN A 11 -19.59 -35.13 19.13
C ASN A 11 -20.41 -35.87 20.22
N LEU A 12 -21.64 -36.32 19.90
CA LEU A 12 -22.51 -37.09 20.81
C LEU A 12 -22.11 -38.58 20.87
N GLU A 13 -21.82 -39.21 19.72
CA GLU A 13 -21.47 -40.64 19.66
C GLU A 13 -20.05 -40.96 20.13
N ASN A 14 -19.09 -40.06 19.88
CA ASN A 14 -17.68 -40.29 20.21
C ASN A 14 -17.15 -39.16 21.09
N SER A 15 -17.32 -39.29 22.41
CA SER A 15 -16.81 -38.33 23.40
C SER A 15 -15.29 -38.12 23.34
N SER A 16 -14.55 -39.05 22.73
CA SER A 16 -13.11 -39.04 22.53
C SER A 16 -12.63 -38.33 21.25
N GLU A 17 -13.49 -38.11 20.26
CA GLU A 17 -13.17 -37.41 19.00
C GLU A 17 -13.93 -36.08 18.87
N GLN A 18 -13.82 -35.22 19.89
CA GLN A 18 -14.41 -33.87 19.80
C GLN A 18 -13.84 -33.11 18.60
N THR A 19 -14.74 -32.49 17.84
CA THR A 19 -14.40 -31.69 16.67
C THR A 19 -13.50 -30.53 17.08
N LYS A 20 -12.19 -30.62 16.79
CA LYS A 20 -11.24 -29.54 17.10
C LYS A 20 -11.65 -28.26 16.40
N ALA A 21 -12.01 -27.22 17.17
CA ALA A 21 -12.40 -25.91 16.66
C ALA A 21 -11.27 -25.24 15.88
N VAL A 22 -10.02 -25.42 16.32
CA VAL A 22 -8.83 -24.91 15.65
C VAL A 22 -8.15 -26.05 14.91
N ARG A 23 -8.41 -26.15 13.60
CA ARG A 23 -7.66 -27.02 12.69
C ARG A 23 -6.43 -26.28 12.19
N GLY A 24 -5.30 -26.97 12.00
CA GLY A 24 -4.07 -26.34 11.49
C GLY A 24 -4.27 -25.57 10.16
N LYS A 25 -5.22 -26.02 9.32
CA LYS A 25 -5.63 -25.31 8.10
C LYS A 25 -6.18 -23.91 8.38
N LEU A 26 -6.94 -23.71 9.46
CA LEU A 26 -7.51 -22.42 9.84
C LEU A 26 -6.42 -21.42 10.24
N VAL A 27 -5.40 -21.89 10.97
CA VAL A 27 -4.22 -21.08 11.31
C VAL A 27 -3.45 -20.68 10.04
N GLY A 28 -3.31 -21.60 9.08
CA GLY A 28 -2.69 -21.32 7.79
C GLY A 28 -3.41 -20.22 7.00
N TYR A 29 -4.74 -20.28 6.89
CA TYR A 29 -5.51 -19.23 6.22
C TYR A 29 -5.41 -17.88 6.94
N LEU A 30 -5.46 -17.87 8.28
CA LEU A 30 -5.30 -16.65 9.05
C LEU A 30 -3.92 -16.03 8.82
N LEU A 31 -2.86 -16.84 8.80
CA LEU A 31 -1.50 -16.37 8.50
C LEU A 31 -1.42 -15.69 7.13
N ILE A 32 -1.95 -16.34 6.09
CA ILE A 32 -1.94 -15.77 4.73
C ILE A 32 -2.75 -14.47 4.69
N LEU A 33 -3.92 -14.45 5.34
CA LEU A 33 -4.77 -13.27 5.41
C LEU A 33 -4.03 -12.11 6.07
N VAL A 34 -3.37 -12.35 7.20
CA VAL A 34 -2.57 -11.34 7.92
C VAL A 34 -1.44 -10.82 7.04
N VAL A 35 -0.72 -11.71 6.34
CA VAL A 35 0.36 -11.31 5.42
C VAL A 35 -0.18 -10.38 4.32
N LEU A 36 -1.33 -10.72 3.72
CA LEU A 36 -1.95 -9.89 2.68
C LEU A 36 -2.43 -8.54 3.24
N CYS A 37 -3.03 -8.52 4.43
CA CYS A 37 -3.44 -7.28 5.09
C CYS A 37 -2.24 -6.38 5.39
N VAL A 38 -1.15 -6.93 5.92
CA VAL A 38 0.09 -6.18 6.20
C VAL A 38 0.68 -5.65 4.90
N ALA A 39 0.75 -6.46 3.85
CA ALA A 39 1.24 -6.03 2.54
C ALA A 39 0.40 -4.88 1.95
N LEU A 40 -0.93 -4.94 2.10
CA LEU A 40 -1.84 -3.89 1.67
C LEU A 40 -1.60 -2.58 2.43
N VAL A 41 -1.52 -2.63 3.76
CA VAL A 41 -1.27 -1.45 4.59
C VAL A 41 0.10 -0.85 4.26
N ALA A 42 1.13 -1.68 4.17
CA ALA A 42 2.47 -1.23 3.77
C ALA A 42 2.47 -0.55 2.40
N ASN A 43 1.73 -1.09 1.42
CA ASN A 43 1.61 -0.50 0.09
C ASN A 43 0.96 0.90 0.13
N ILE A 44 -0.12 1.04 0.90
CA ILE A 44 -0.83 2.32 1.06
C ILE A 44 0.10 3.35 1.74
N THR A 45 0.79 2.97 2.81
CA THR A 45 1.66 3.88 3.56
C THR A 45 2.92 4.27 2.79
N MET A 46 3.48 3.36 1.98
CA MET A 46 4.68 3.63 1.17
C MET A 46 4.38 4.48 -0.08
N ARG A 47 3.11 4.71 -0.42
CA ARG A 47 2.72 5.53 -1.57
C ARG A 47 3.22 6.97 -1.39
N LYS A 48 4.15 7.40 -2.24
CA LYS A 48 4.66 8.78 -2.23
C LYS A 48 3.51 9.77 -2.53
N PRO A 49 3.28 10.79 -1.68
CA PRO A 49 2.23 11.78 -1.87
C PRO A 49 2.61 12.89 -2.87
N MET A 50 3.85 12.92 -3.35
CA MET A 50 4.38 13.93 -4.28
C MET A 50 5.16 13.25 -5.41
N GLU A 51 5.02 13.80 -6.61
CA GLU A 51 5.82 13.46 -7.79
C GLU A 51 6.42 14.74 -8.38
N LEU A 52 7.70 14.69 -8.75
CA LEU A 52 8.46 15.79 -9.36
C LEU A 52 9.13 15.27 -10.63
N ASP A 53 8.74 15.82 -11.77
CA ASP A 53 9.40 15.57 -13.06
C ASP A 53 10.22 16.80 -13.46
N ILE A 54 11.47 16.57 -13.86
CA ILE A 54 12.38 17.61 -14.37
C ILE A 54 12.56 17.38 -15.87
N ILE A 55 12.01 18.27 -16.68
CA ILE A 55 12.00 18.14 -18.14
C ILE A 55 12.96 19.18 -18.72
N ARG A 56 14.04 18.73 -19.36
CA ARG A 56 14.95 19.62 -20.10
C ARG A 56 14.35 19.99 -21.46
N ASP A 57 14.39 21.27 -21.82
CA ASP A 57 14.09 21.70 -23.19
C ASP A 57 15.18 21.17 -24.15
N ARG A 58 14.74 20.52 -25.23
CA ARG A 58 15.62 19.87 -26.23
C ARG A 58 15.76 20.67 -27.53
N ASN A 59 14.99 21.75 -27.71
CA ASN A 59 14.99 22.51 -28.95
C ASN A 59 16.20 23.45 -29.10
N GLN A 60 16.97 23.70 -28.03
CA GLN A 60 18.23 24.43 -28.10
C GLN A 60 19.32 23.71 -27.30
N LEU A 61 20.45 23.43 -27.96
CA LEU A 61 21.60 22.75 -27.36
C LEU A 61 22.24 23.57 -26.23
N TYR A 62 22.21 24.90 -26.38
CA TYR A 62 22.56 25.90 -25.37
C TYR A 62 21.90 27.24 -25.74
N ARG A 63 21.49 28.03 -24.72
CA ARG A 63 21.17 29.45 -24.88
C ARG A 63 22.29 30.27 -24.27
N VAL A 64 22.53 31.45 -24.84
CA VAL A 64 23.42 32.44 -24.26
C VAL A 64 22.58 33.63 -23.84
N ASN A 65 22.75 34.09 -22.60
CA ASN A 65 22.06 35.27 -22.10
C ASN A 65 22.78 36.58 -22.50
N TYR A 66 22.22 37.73 -22.13
CA TYR A 66 22.79 39.04 -22.48
C TYR A 66 24.20 39.28 -21.91
N GLU A 67 24.61 38.51 -20.90
CA GLU A 67 25.93 38.59 -20.27
C GLU A 67 26.94 37.58 -20.85
N GLY A 68 26.54 36.81 -21.88
CA GLY A 68 27.41 35.80 -22.50
C GLY A 68 27.44 34.46 -21.76
N LEU A 69 26.60 34.26 -20.74
CA LEU A 69 26.54 33.03 -19.96
C LEU A 69 25.65 31.99 -20.62
N ILE A 70 26.03 30.71 -20.50
CA ILE A 70 25.25 29.58 -20.99
C ILE A 70 24.10 29.29 -20.03
N GLU A 71 22.87 29.33 -20.54
CA GLU A 71 21.65 28.97 -19.82
C GLU A 71 21.11 27.62 -20.30
N ASN A 72 20.65 26.81 -19.34
CA ASN A 72 19.94 25.57 -19.58
C ASN A 72 18.52 25.69 -19.05
N THR A 73 17.52 25.52 -19.91
CA THR A 73 16.11 25.62 -19.55
C THR A 73 15.56 24.26 -19.09
N TYR A 74 14.89 24.27 -17.93
CA TYR A 74 14.19 23.14 -17.37
C TYR A 74 12.77 23.51 -16.97
N THR A 75 11.83 22.61 -17.22
CA THR A 75 10.46 22.68 -16.72
C THR A 75 10.31 21.73 -15.55
N LEU A 76 9.92 22.27 -14.40
CA LEU A 76 9.62 21.49 -13.20
C LEU A 76 8.12 21.22 -13.14
N LYS A 77 7.73 19.95 -13.16
CA LYS A 77 6.34 19.52 -13.02
C LYS A 77 6.16 18.91 -11.65
N ILE A 78 5.45 19.61 -10.78
CA ILE A 78 5.13 19.15 -9.42
C ILE A 78 3.68 18.68 -9.40
N ILE A 79 3.46 17.43 -8.99
CA ILE A 79 2.12 16.86 -8.85
C ILE A 79 1.88 16.50 -7.39
N ASN A 80 0.87 17.12 -6.80
CA ASN A 80 0.36 16.74 -5.49
C ASN A 80 -0.59 15.54 -5.63
N LYS A 81 -0.21 14.39 -5.09
CA LYS A 81 -1.02 13.15 -5.04
C LYS A 81 -1.68 12.94 -3.68
N ALA A 82 -1.52 13.88 -2.75
CA ALA A 82 -2.19 13.88 -1.46
C ALA A 82 -3.63 14.39 -1.59
N GLN A 83 -4.48 14.03 -0.62
CA GLN A 83 -5.86 14.52 -0.54
C GLN A 83 -5.94 15.99 -0.09
N ALA A 84 -4.90 16.48 0.59
CA ALA A 84 -4.83 17.85 1.09
C ALA A 84 -3.92 18.72 0.21
N SER A 85 -4.14 20.03 0.22
CA SER A 85 -3.21 20.99 -0.36
C SER A 85 -1.85 20.92 0.35
N GLN A 86 -0.76 21.03 -0.41
CA GLN A 86 0.61 20.95 0.09
C GLN A 86 1.42 22.10 -0.50
N THR A 87 2.33 22.66 0.29
CA THR A 87 3.27 23.71 -0.15
C THR A 87 4.65 23.10 -0.28
N TYR A 88 5.28 23.28 -1.44
CA TYR A 88 6.61 22.76 -1.74
C TYR A 88 7.58 23.92 -1.94
N SER A 89 8.78 23.80 -1.38
CA SER A 89 9.90 24.70 -1.66
C SER A 89 10.85 24.02 -2.62
N VAL A 90 11.32 24.78 -3.62
CA VAL A 90 12.31 24.32 -4.61
C VAL A 90 13.52 25.23 -4.47
N SER A 91 14.70 24.64 -4.29
CA SER A 91 16.00 25.33 -4.13
C SER A 91 17.05 24.68 -5.00
#